data_AF-A0A4Y2GKP4-F1
#
_entry.id   AF-A0A4Y2GKP4-F1
#
_cell.length_a   1.000
_cell.length_b   1.000
_cell.length_c   1.000
_cell.angle_alpha   90.00
_cell.angle_beta   90.00
_cell.angle_gamma   90.00
#
_symmetry.space_group_name_H-M   'P 1'
#
loop_
_entity.id
_entity.type
_entity.pdbx_description
1 polymer ?
#
loop_
_entity_poly.entity_id
_entity_poly.type
_entity_poly.pdbx_seq_one_letter_code
_entity_poly.pdbx_strand_id
1 'polypeptide(L)'
;MEIAEELNIEDFGSSNGWLERFKTDIAFLLKQFADKQQLLKERNVAIIVDNCTAHNQPENLKAIEIIFLPPNVTALLQSLDQGIIRDFKRKDKKMLAKDLIKALDRNEKLEVSVLDAIDYEHKSWSSISSQSVSNCFQHAGFIANEE
;
A
#
# COMPACT_ATOMS: atom_id res chain seq x y z
N MET A 1 10.63 13.45 -8.71
CA MET A 1 10.55 14.82 -9.24
C MET A 1 9.55 14.87 -10.39
N GLU A 2 9.69 14.01 -11.39
CA GLU A 2 8.80 13.91 -12.57
C GLU A 2 7.30 13.74 -12.21
N ILE A 3 6.95 12.85 -11.28
CA ILE A 3 5.54 12.65 -10.84
C ILE A 3 4.99 13.87 -10.08
N ALA A 4 5.82 14.60 -9.33
CA ALA A 4 5.35 15.75 -8.56
C ALA A 4 5.07 16.96 -9.46
N GLU A 5 5.86 17.12 -10.53
CA GLU A 5 5.64 18.10 -11.59
C GLU A 5 4.42 17.73 -12.45
N GLU A 6 4.25 16.45 -12.82
CA GLU A 6 3.03 15.98 -13.52
C GLU A 6 1.75 16.19 -12.70
N LEU A 7 1.83 16.11 -11.38
CA LEU A 7 0.69 16.27 -10.46
C LEU A 7 0.51 17.70 -9.93
N ASN A 8 1.37 18.65 -10.35
CA ASN A 8 1.37 20.06 -9.94
C ASN A 8 1.24 20.27 -8.43
N ILE A 9 2.02 19.51 -7.64
CA ILE A 9 1.96 19.57 -6.17
C ILE A 9 3.08 20.49 -5.68
N GLU A 10 2.74 21.74 -5.40
CA GLU A 10 3.69 22.77 -4.90
C GLU A 10 3.82 22.78 -3.37
N ASP A 11 2.86 22.21 -2.63
CA ASP A 11 2.89 22.18 -1.16
C ASP A 11 2.29 20.87 -0.61
N PHE A 12 3.05 20.19 0.26
CA PHE A 12 2.63 18.97 0.98
C PHE A 12 1.90 19.32 2.30
N GLY A 13 1.22 20.47 2.33
CA GLY A 13 0.40 20.90 3.45
C GLY A 13 -0.78 19.95 3.66
N SER A 14 -0.83 19.26 4.81
CA SER A 14 -1.98 18.47 5.23
C SER A 14 -3.14 19.41 5.63
N SER A 15 -3.85 19.94 4.64
CA SER A 15 -5.14 20.58 4.90
C SER A 15 -6.16 19.52 5.35
N ASN A 16 -7.25 19.96 5.98
CA ASN A 16 -8.39 19.10 6.36
C ASN A 16 -9.02 18.34 5.17
N GLY A 17 -8.58 18.60 3.92
CA GLY A 17 -8.98 17.89 2.71
C GLY A 17 -8.12 16.68 2.33
N TRP A 18 -7.07 16.33 3.09
CA TRP A 18 -6.23 15.18 2.75
C TRP A 18 -7.03 13.87 2.65
N LEU A 19 -8.07 13.71 3.49
CA LEU A 19 -8.95 12.54 3.47
C LEU A 19 -9.83 12.51 2.22
N GLU A 20 -10.38 13.66 1.81
CA GLU A 20 -11.18 13.75 0.59
C GLU A 20 -10.33 13.56 -0.66
N ARG A 21 -9.10 14.06 -0.64
CA ARG A 21 -8.12 13.84 -1.71
C ARG A 21 -7.73 12.35 -1.78
N PHE A 22 -7.41 11.74 -0.65
CA PHE A 22 -7.12 10.30 -0.57
C PHE A 22 -8.27 9.43 -1.10
N LYS A 23 -9.52 9.73 -0.71
CA LYS A 23 -10.72 9.07 -1.23
C LYS A 23 -10.79 9.17 -2.76
N THR A 24 -10.59 10.38 -3.29
CA THR A 24 -10.63 10.65 -4.73
C THR A 24 -9.52 9.91 -5.48
N ASP A 25 -8.30 9.97 -4.95
CA ASP A 25 -7.12 9.36 -5.57
C ASP A 25 -7.22 7.84 -5.58
N ILE A 26 -7.65 7.22 -4.46
CA ILE A 26 -7.91 5.77 -4.42
C ILE A 26 -9.01 5.39 -5.41
N ALA A 27 -10.13 6.12 -5.45
CA ALA A 27 -11.21 5.81 -6.39
C ALA A 27 -10.74 5.88 -7.85
N PHE A 28 -9.92 6.88 -8.20
CA PHE A 28 -9.33 7.01 -9.52
C PHE A 28 -8.39 5.85 -9.85
N LEU A 29 -7.49 5.48 -8.95
CA LEU A 29 -6.56 4.36 -9.13
C LEU A 29 -7.29 3.03 -9.29
N LEU A 30 -8.35 2.80 -8.50
CA LEU A 30 -9.18 1.60 -8.59
C LEU A 30 -9.88 1.52 -9.93
N LYS A 31 -10.42 2.63 -10.43
CA LYS A 31 -11.04 2.68 -11.77
C LYS A 31 -10.03 2.38 -12.87
N GLN A 32 -8.85 3.00 -12.84
CA GLN A 32 -7.80 2.73 -13.81
C GLN A 32 -7.33 1.27 -13.78
N PHE A 33 -7.21 0.69 -12.58
CA PHE A 33 -6.90 -0.72 -12.43
C PHE A 33 -8.04 -1.60 -13.00
N ALA A 34 -9.31 -1.26 -12.73
CA ALA A 34 -10.49 -1.99 -13.22
C ALA A 34 -10.53 -2.01 -14.75
N ASP A 35 -10.38 -0.84 -15.35
CA ASP A 35 -10.38 -0.66 -16.80
C ASP A 35 -9.24 -1.46 -17.43
N LYS A 36 -8.05 -1.44 -16.81
CA LYS A 36 -6.91 -2.27 -17.24
C LYS A 36 -7.17 -3.77 -17.10
N GLN A 37 -7.79 -4.25 -16.02
CA GLN A 37 -8.11 -5.68 -15.87
C GLN A 37 -9.17 -6.15 -16.87
N GLN A 38 -10.17 -5.30 -17.14
CA GLN A 38 -11.19 -5.56 -18.16
C GLN A 38 -10.56 -5.70 -19.55
N LEU A 39 -9.59 -4.84 -19.88
CA LEU A 39 -8.83 -4.92 -21.13
C LEU A 39 -7.92 -6.16 -21.20
N LEU A 40 -7.42 -6.63 -20.05
CA LEU A 40 -6.40 -7.67 -20.03
C LEU A 40 -6.96 -9.09 -20.12
N LYS A 41 -7.96 -9.53 -19.32
CA LYS A 41 -8.31 -10.98 -19.25
C LYS A 41 -9.73 -11.39 -18.75
N GLU A 42 -10.77 -10.55 -18.80
CA GLU A 42 -12.11 -10.93 -18.28
C GLU A 42 -12.12 -11.49 -16.84
N ARG A 43 -11.23 -10.99 -15.97
CA ARG A 43 -11.17 -11.45 -14.58
C ARG A 43 -11.86 -10.44 -13.67
N ASN A 44 -12.74 -10.94 -12.82
CA ASN A 44 -13.27 -10.19 -11.70
C ASN A 44 -12.23 -10.18 -10.58
N VAL A 45 -11.96 -9.02 -9.99
CA VAL A 45 -11.01 -8.83 -8.89
C VAL A 45 -11.76 -8.39 -7.65
N ALA A 46 -11.57 -9.08 -6.54
CA ALA A 46 -12.04 -8.64 -5.23
C ALA A 46 -10.92 -7.88 -4.50
N ILE A 47 -11.24 -6.68 -4.00
CA ILE A 47 -10.36 -5.88 -3.15
C ILE A 47 -10.92 -5.91 -1.74
N ILE A 48 -10.17 -6.52 -0.83
CA ILE A 48 -10.56 -6.66 0.57
C ILE A 48 -10.03 -5.48 1.38
N VAL A 49 -10.91 -4.73 2.04
CA VAL A 49 -10.56 -3.56 2.86
C VAL A 49 -11.17 -3.64 4.25
N ASP A 50 -10.57 -2.95 5.21
CA ASP A 50 -11.16 -2.78 6.54
C ASP A 50 -12.33 -1.77 6.51
N ASN A 51 -13.07 -1.68 7.62
CA ASN A 51 -14.22 -0.78 7.72
C ASN A 51 -13.82 0.66 8.08
N CYS A 52 -12.89 1.24 7.31
CA CYS A 52 -12.48 2.63 7.46
C CYS A 52 -13.45 3.57 6.73
N THR A 53 -13.81 4.70 7.35
CA THR A 53 -14.70 5.73 6.74
C THR A 53 -14.10 6.42 5.51
N ALA A 54 -12.79 6.22 5.27
CA ALA A 54 -12.11 6.64 4.06
C ALA A 54 -12.37 5.70 2.86
N HIS A 55 -12.79 4.47 3.11
CA HIS A 55 -13.05 3.49 2.07
C HIS A 55 -14.49 3.63 1.59
N ASN A 56 -14.64 4.18 0.39
CA ASN A 56 -15.93 4.31 -0.29
C ASN A 56 -15.92 3.41 -1.52
N GLN A 57 -17.08 2.85 -1.87
CA GLN A 57 -17.24 2.13 -3.12
C GLN A 57 -17.46 3.13 -4.27
N PRO A 58 -16.55 3.23 -5.25
CA PRO A 58 -16.77 4.04 -6.44
C PRO A 58 -17.95 3.48 -7.26
N GLU A 59 -18.73 4.37 -7.86
CA GLU A 59 -19.80 3.96 -8.76
C GLU A 59 -19.24 3.36 -10.07
N ASN A 60 -20.01 2.44 -10.68
CA ASN A 60 -19.77 1.90 -12.02
C ASN A 60 -18.47 1.06 -12.20
N LEU A 61 -17.95 0.44 -11.13
CA LEU A 61 -16.91 -0.59 -11.28
C LEU A 61 -17.51 -1.86 -11.90
N LYS A 62 -16.96 -2.31 -13.03
CA LYS A 62 -17.48 -3.48 -13.78
C LYS A 62 -16.77 -4.79 -13.43
N ALA A 63 -15.45 -4.73 -13.24
CA ALA A 63 -14.58 -5.90 -13.04
C ALA A 63 -13.96 -5.94 -11.63
N ILE A 64 -14.28 -4.96 -10.77
CA ILE A 64 -13.78 -4.89 -9.39
C ILE A 64 -14.96 -4.89 -8.43
N GLU A 65 -14.88 -5.76 -7.44
CA GLU A 65 -15.72 -5.73 -6.25
C GLU A 65 -14.88 -5.32 -5.04
N ILE A 66 -15.38 -4.38 -4.24
CA ILE A 66 -14.73 -3.98 -2.98
C ILE A 66 -15.49 -4.67 -1.85
N ILE A 67 -14.80 -5.52 -1.10
CA ILE A 67 -15.37 -6.28 0.01
C ILE A 67 -14.86 -5.69 1.31
N PHE A 68 -15.79 -5.22 2.14
CA PHE A 68 -15.50 -4.70 3.46
C PHE A 68 -15.48 -5.84 4.47
N LEU A 69 -14.41 -5.92 5.25
CA LEU A 69 -14.33 -6.85 6.36
C LEU A 69 -15.37 -6.48 7.43
N PRO A 70 -15.92 -7.47 8.17
CA PRO A 70 -16.78 -7.19 9.31
C PRO A 70 -16.09 -6.26 10.32
N PRO A 71 -16.86 -5.51 11.11
CA PRO A 71 -16.27 -4.69 12.17
C PRO A 71 -15.52 -5.57 13.18
N ASN A 72 -14.42 -5.03 13.72
CA ASN A 72 -13.61 -5.64 14.79
C ASN A 72 -12.87 -6.96 14.44
N VAL A 73 -12.83 -7.36 13.17
CA VAL A 73 -12.07 -8.57 12.74
C VAL A 73 -10.87 -8.24 11.86
N THR A 74 -10.51 -6.96 11.70
CA THR A 74 -9.37 -6.52 10.88
C THR A 74 -8.08 -7.27 11.24
N ALA A 75 -7.71 -7.30 12.53
CA ALA A 75 -6.50 -8.00 12.97
C ALA A 75 -6.48 -9.52 12.67
N LEU A 76 -7.64 -10.13 12.37
CA LEU A 76 -7.76 -11.55 12.05
C LEU A 76 -7.84 -11.81 10.54
N LEU A 77 -8.61 -11.01 9.80
CA LEU A 77 -8.93 -11.28 8.39
C LEU A 77 -8.20 -10.36 7.40
N GLN A 78 -7.56 -9.30 7.88
CA GLN A 78 -6.87 -8.35 7.02
C GLN A 78 -5.47 -8.85 6.71
N SER A 79 -5.22 -9.25 5.46
CA SER A 79 -3.95 -9.87 5.04
C SER A 79 -2.72 -8.98 5.26
N LEU A 80 -2.86 -7.66 5.22
CA LEU A 80 -1.71 -6.77 5.46
C LEU A 80 -1.25 -6.85 6.93
N ASP A 81 -2.18 -7.01 7.87
CA ASP A 81 -1.97 -7.21 9.30
C ASP A 81 -1.45 -8.62 9.63
N GLN A 82 -1.66 -9.61 8.75
CA GLN A 82 -1.11 -10.97 8.89
C GLN A 82 0.41 -11.08 8.64
N GLY A 83 1.11 -9.96 8.50
CA GLY A 83 2.57 -9.91 8.54
C GLY A 83 3.21 -9.08 7.44
N ILE A 84 2.46 -8.65 6.43
CA ILE A 84 2.98 -7.82 5.33
C ILE A 84 3.46 -6.47 5.88
N ILE A 85 2.63 -5.78 6.68
CA ILE A 85 3.00 -4.50 7.32
C ILE A 85 4.22 -4.68 8.23
N ARG A 86 4.27 -5.78 8.98
CA ARG A 86 5.40 -6.09 9.85
C ARG A 86 6.68 -6.29 9.06
N ASP A 87 6.64 -7.06 7.97
CA ASP A 87 7.82 -7.31 7.14
C ASP A 87 8.29 -6.04 6.43
N PHE A 88 7.36 -5.26 5.89
CA PHE A 88 7.62 -3.95 5.30
C PHE A 88 8.37 -3.03 6.29
N LYS A 89 7.78 -2.78 7.48
CA LYS A 89 8.37 -1.92 8.50
C LYS A 89 9.73 -2.42 8.99
N ARG A 90 9.93 -3.74 9.04
CA ARG A 90 11.22 -4.33 9.41
C ARG A 90 12.29 -4.04 8.35
N LYS A 91 11.96 -4.16 7.07
CA LYS A 91 12.87 -3.91 5.94
C LYS A 91 13.25 -2.44 5.85
N ASP A 92 12.26 -1.56 6.01
CA ASP A 92 12.45 -0.10 6.03
C ASP A 92 13.40 0.32 7.15
N LYS A 93 13.09 -0.05 8.39
CA LYS A 93 13.96 0.22 9.54
C LYS A 93 15.36 -0.37 9.42
N LYS A 94 15.50 -1.53 8.78
CA LYS A 94 16.81 -2.15 8.54
C LYS A 94 17.66 -1.29 7.59
N MET A 95 17.06 -0.67 6.59
CA MET A 95 17.77 0.23 5.68
C MET A 95 18.20 1.51 6.40
N LEU A 96 17.27 2.15 7.12
CA LEU A 96 17.57 3.31 7.93
C LEU A 96 18.72 3.03 8.93
N ALA A 97 18.66 1.89 9.62
CA ALA A 97 19.72 1.49 10.55
C ALA A 97 21.08 1.29 9.88
N LYS A 98 21.11 0.74 8.65
CA LYS A 98 22.36 0.61 7.90
C LYS A 98 22.98 1.96 7.56
N ASP A 99 22.16 2.91 7.11
CA ASP A 99 22.67 4.23 6.74
C ASP A 99 23.07 5.05 7.98
N LEU A 100 22.37 4.87 9.10
CA LEU A 100 22.78 5.39 10.40
C LEU A 100 24.15 4.86 10.83
N ILE A 101 24.37 3.55 10.75
CA ILE A 101 25.68 2.94 11.09
C ILE A 101 26.78 3.53 10.22
N LYS A 102 26.56 3.64 8.90
CA LYS A 102 27.56 4.23 7.99
C LYS A 102 27.86 5.69 8.33
N ALA A 103 26.87 6.48 8.73
CA ALA A 103 27.07 7.87 9.13
C ALA A 103 27.89 7.94 10.43
N LEU A 104 27.58 7.09 11.41
CA LEU A 104 28.33 6.98 12.66
C LEU A 104 29.79 6.56 12.41
N ASP A 105 30.06 5.63 11.50
CA ASP A 105 31.41 5.20 11.13
C ASP A 105 32.24 6.36 10.52
N ARG A 106 31.56 7.34 9.89
CA ARG A 106 32.17 8.57 9.38
C ARG A 106 32.15 9.74 10.38
N ASN A 107 31.63 9.51 11.58
CA ASN A 107 31.40 10.53 12.61
C ASN A 107 30.49 11.69 12.11
N GLU A 108 29.52 11.35 11.28
CA GLU A 108 28.52 12.25 10.71
C GLU A 108 27.14 12.02 11.35
N LYS A 109 26.29 13.04 11.31
CA LYS A 109 24.87 12.89 11.65
C LYS A 109 24.11 12.43 10.41
N LEU A 110 23.22 11.44 10.57
CA LEU A 110 22.28 11.08 9.52
C LEU A 110 21.16 12.12 9.44
N GLU A 111 21.01 12.75 8.29
CA GLU A 111 19.85 13.55 7.91
C GLU A 111 19.08 12.76 6.85
N VAL A 112 17.80 12.46 7.12
CA VAL A 112 16.94 11.71 6.20
C VAL A 112 15.97 12.68 5.56
N SER A 113 16.07 12.88 4.25
CA SER A 113 15.11 13.69 3.51
C SER A 113 13.82 12.92 3.24
N VAL A 114 12.77 13.63 2.80
CA VAL A 114 11.53 12.98 2.32
C VAL A 114 11.81 12.06 1.13
N LEU A 115 12.75 12.43 0.25
CA LEU A 115 13.14 11.59 -0.88
C LEU A 115 13.77 10.28 -0.41
N ASP A 116 14.66 10.34 0.60
CA ASP A 116 15.27 9.15 1.18
C ASP A 116 14.21 8.23 1.81
N ALA A 117 13.23 8.81 2.51
CA ALA A 117 12.12 8.05 3.10
C ALA A 117 11.28 7.33 2.03
N ILE A 118 10.90 8.02 0.95
CA ILE A 118 10.19 7.41 -0.19
C ILE A 118 11.02 6.28 -0.81
N ASP A 119 12.33 6.50 -0.95
CA ASP A 119 13.26 5.50 -1.47
C ASP A 119 13.33 4.24 -0.57
N TYR A 120 13.36 4.43 0.75
CA TYR A 120 13.34 3.35 1.72
C TYR A 120 12.04 2.55 1.66
N GLU A 121 10.90 3.23 1.60
CA GLU A 121 9.59 2.60 1.45
C GLU A 121 9.51 1.79 0.14
N HIS A 122 9.92 2.38 -0.99
CA HIS A 122 9.92 1.72 -2.29
C HIS A 122 10.80 0.46 -2.31
N LYS A 123 12.04 0.57 -1.82
CA LYS A 123 12.98 -0.56 -1.74
C LYS A 123 12.48 -1.64 -0.77
N SER A 124 11.84 -1.23 0.32
CA SER A 124 11.26 -2.14 1.31
C SER A 124 10.13 -2.96 0.70
N TRP A 125 9.16 -2.31 0.06
CA TRP A 125 8.05 -2.96 -0.64
C TRP A 125 8.55 -3.92 -1.72
N SER A 126 9.45 -3.44 -2.60
CA SER A 126 10.00 -4.23 -3.71
C SER A 126 10.79 -5.46 -3.25
N SER A 127 11.24 -5.48 -1.99
CA SER A 127 11.97 -6.61 -1.41
C SER A 127 11.08 -7.65 -0.71
N ILE A 128 9.78 -7.38 -0.54
CA ILE A 128 8.84 -8.36 0.03
C ILE A 128 8.57 -9.42 -1.03
N SER A 129 8.71 -10.69 -0.65
CA SER A 129 8.52 -11.79 -1.59
C SER A 129 7.04 -12.04 -1.85
N SER A 130 6.70 -12.44 -3.08
CA SER A 130 5.35 -12.90 -3.44
C SER A 130 4.89 -14.07 -2.57
N GLN A 131 5.81 -14.96 -2.17
CA GLN A 131 5.52 -16.05 -1.25
C GLN A 131 5.10 -15.55 0.14
N SER A 132 5.79 -14.54 0.67
CA SER A 132 5.43 -13.93 1.97
C SER A 132 4.04 -13.31 1.91
N VAL A 133 3.70 -12.62 0.81
CA VAL A 133 2.36 -12.08 0.59
C VAL A 133 1.33 -13.21 0.54
N SER A 134 1.57 -14.23 -0.28
CA SER A 134 0.68 -15.40 -0.40
C SER A 134 0.43 -16.08 0.94
N ASN A 135 1.46 -16.30 1.75
CA ASN A 135 1.32 -16.89 3.07
C ASN A 135 0.46 -16.03 4.01
N CYS A 136 0.57 -14.69 3.94
CA CYS A 136 -0.26 -13.80 4.76
C CYS A 136 -1.73 -13.87 4.35
N PHE A 137 -2.02 -13.97 3.04
CA PHE A 137 -3.37 -14.18 2.54
C PHE A 137 -3.95 -15.53 2.99
N GLN A 138 -3.17 -16.61 2.89
CA GLN A 138 -3.58 -17.93 3.37
C GLN A 138 -3.87 -17.91 4.88
N HIS A 139 -3.02 -17.21 5.67
CA HIS A 139 -3.21 -17.09 7.11
C HIS A 139 -4.47 -16.29 7.48
N ALA A 140 -4.83 -15.29 6.67
CA ALA A 140 -6.10 -14.57 6.78
C ALA A 140 -7.33 -15.39 6.31
N GLY A 141 -7.13 -16.64 5.84
CA GLY A 141 -8.19 -17.53 5.39
C GLY A 141 -8.46 -17.51 3.89
N PHE A 142 -7.69 -16.75 3.10
CA PHE A 142 -7.79 -16.75 1.64
C PHE A 142 -6.97 -17.92 1.06
N ILE A 143 -7.61 -19.09 1.02
CA ILE A 143 -7.03 -20.31 0.49
C ILE A 143 -7.61 -20.55 -0.90
N ALA A 144 -6.75 -20.70 -1.90
CA ALA A 144 -7.18 -21.20 -3.20
C ALA A 144 -7.45 -22.70 -3.05
N ASN A 145 -8.70 -23.11 -3.25
CA ASN A 145 -8.99 -24.53 -3.43
C ASN A 145 -8.52 -24.91 -4.83
N GLU A 146 -7.76 -25.99 -4.95
CA GLU A 146 -7.49 -26.60 -6.26
C GLU A 146 -8.82 -27.19 -6.76
N GLU A 147 -9.38 -26.61 -7.81
CA GLU A 147 -10.39 -27.27 -8.66
C GLU A 147 -9.72 -28.25 -9.63
#